data_AF-A0A7S0CGH7-F1
#
_entry.id   AF-A0A7S0CGH7-F1
#
_cell.length_a   1.000
_cell.length_b   1.000
_cell.length_c   1.000
_cell.angle_alpha   90.00
_cell.angle_beta   90.00
_cell.angle_gamma   90.00
#
_symmetry.space_group_name_H-M   'P 1'
#
loop_
_entity.id
_entity.type
_entity.pdbx_description
1 polymer ?
#
loop_
_entity_poly.entity_id
_entity_poly.type
_entity_poly.pdbx_seq_one_letter_code
_entity_poly.pdbx_strand_id
1 'polypeptide(L)'
;STCNDASGVTCRIQDVKGVGRARLFSQCGQDQYVAERFGLTERGGFFVEMGARDGVDDSNTKFFEEALGWRGLLVEARPAFAELLSLNRPRAHVLHGAIARHANCTFHDV
;
A
#
# COMPACT_ATOMS: atom_id res chain seq x y z
N SER A 1 2.99 -19.33 -2.53
CA SER A 1 2.56 -19.68 -1.17
C SER A 1 2.31 -18.38 -0.41
N THR A 2 1.23 -18.32 0.38
CA THR A 2 1.06 -17.23 1.34
C THR A 2 2.14 -17.36 2.42
N CYS A 3 2.66 -16.23 2.88
CA CYS A 3 3.66 -16.09 3.93
C CYS A 3 3.12 -15.17 5.00
N ASN A 4 3.51 -15.40 6.25
CA ASN A 4 3.47 -14.35 7.25
C ASN A 4 4.88 -13.80 7.36
N ASP A 5 5.04 -12.48 7.26
CA ASP A 5 6.34 -11.87 7.51
C ASP A 5 6.65 -11.83 9.01
N ALA A 6 7.84 -11.32 9.38
CA ALA A 6 8.28 -11.24 10.77
C ALA A 6 7.38 -10.35 11.66
N SER A 7 6.51 -9.53 11.07
CA SER A 7 5.48 -8.72 11.74
C SER A 7 4.11 -9.39 11.78
N GLY A 8 3.95 -10.62 11.28
CA GLY A 8 2.68 -11.33 11.24
C GLY A 8 1.76 -10.93 10.09
N VAL A 9 2.27 -10.11 9.16
CA VAL A 9 1.54 -9.58 8.00
C VAL A 9 1.40 -10.65 6.95
N THR A 10 0.20 -10.81 6.39
CA THR A 10 -0.01 -11.79 5.33
C THR A 10 0.49 -11.24 4.00
N CYS A 11 1.41 -11.97 3.37
CA CYS A 11 1.99 -11.67 2.08
C CYS A 11 1.92 -12.86 1.12
N ARG A 12 2.16 -12.62 -0.17
CA ARG A 12 2.53 -13.65 -1.15
C ARG A 12 3.96 -13.36 -1.62
N ILE A 13 4.79 -14.39 -1.67
CA ILE A 13 6.09 -14.28 -2.33
C ILE A 13 5.97 -14.85 -3.73
N GLN A 14 6.17 -14.01 -4.74
CA GLN A 14 6.10 -14.38 -6.15
C GLN A 14 7.23 -13.69 -6.93
N ASP A 15 7.58 -14.26 -8.08
CA ASP A 15 8.49 -13.61 -9.02
C ASP A 15 7.72 -12.55 -9.81
N VAL A 16 8.15 -11.30 -9.71
CA VAL A 16 7.57 -10.17 -10.44
C VAL A 16 8.46 -9.89 -11.64
N LYS A 17 7.86 -9.86 -12.84
CA LYS A 17 8.60 -9.66 -14.10
C LYS A 17 9.47 -8.38 -14.05
N GLY A 18 10.77 -8.54 -14.24
CA GLY A 18 11.74 -7.44 -14.26
C GLY A 18 12.19 -6.91 -12.90
N VAL A 19 11.63 -7.42 -11.79
CA VAL A 19 12.04 -7.08 -10.42
C VAL A 19 12.66 -8.29 -9.71
N GLY A 20 12.15 -9.49 -9.97
CA GLY A 20 12.54 -10.74 -9.31
C GLY A 20 11.62 -11.12 -8.16
N ARG A 21 12.10 -12.00 -7.28
CA ARG A 21 11.32 -12.53 -6.15
C ARG A 21 11.03 -11.43 -5.13
N ALA A 22 9.75 -11.12 -4.93
CA ALA A 22 9.31 -10.03 -4.04
C ALA A 22 8.11 -10.44 -3.18
N ARG A 23 7.88 -9.69 -2.09
CA ARG A 23 6.67 -9.77 -1.27
C ARG A 23 5.58 -8.88 -1.86
N LEU A 24 4.39 -9.45 -1.97
CA LEU A 24 3.16 -8.82 -2.44
C LEU A 24 2.15 -8.84 -1.29
N PHE A 25 1.41 -7.76 -1.12
CA PHE A 25 0.58 -7.48 0.05
C PHE A 25 -0.88 -7.26 -0.32
N SER A 26 -1.17 -6.99 -1.60
CA SER A 26 -2.54 -6.73 -2.05
C SER A 26 -3.44 -7.95 -1.84
N GLN A 27 -4.71 -7.71 -1.53
CA GLN A 27 -5.68 -8.78 -1.29
C GLN A 27 -5.76 -9.81 -2.44
N CYS A 28 -5.81 -9.31 -3.68
CA CYS A 28 -6.13 -10.08 -4.88
C CYS A 28 -5.04 -10.01 -5.98
N GLY A 29 -3.83 -9.56 -5.67
CA GLY A 29 -2.70 -9.52 -6.61
C GLY A 29 -2.65 -8.25 -7.46
N GLN A 30 -3.35 -7.20 -7.06
CA GLN A 30 -3.35 -5.92 -7.76
C GLN A 30 -1.95 -5.29 -7.85
N ASP A 31 -1.13 -5.41 -6.80
CA ASP A 31 0.24 -4.90 -6.79
C ASP A 31 1.11 -5.53 -7.88
N GLN A 32 1.10 -6.87 -7.99
CA GLN A 32 1.78 -7.58 -9.07
C GLN A 32 1.19 -7.25 -10.44
N TYR A 33 -0.13 -7.26 -10.55
CA TYR A 33 -0.81 -6.95 -11.82
C TYR A 33 -0.40 -5.58 -12.35
N VAL A 34 -0.41 -4.54 -11.51
CA VAL A 34 0.00 -3.19 -11.90
C VAL A 34 1.48 -3.15 -12.29
N ALA A 35 2.35 -3.76 -11.50
CA ALA A 35 3.79 -3.79 -11.79
C ALA A 35 4.08 -4.44 -13.15
N GLU A 36 3.48 -5.59 -13.42
CA GLU A 36 3.73 -6.34 -14.66
C GLU A 36 3.02 -5.73 -15.87
N ARG A 37 1.80 -5.20 -15.69
CA ARG A 37 1.02 -4.60 -16.76
C ARG A 37 1.72 -3.37 -17.33
N PHE A 38 2.33 -2.56 -16.48
CA PHE A 38 2.99 -1.32 -16.86
C PHE A 38 4.53 -1.43 -16.91
N GLY A 39 5.10 -2.60 -16.62
CA GLY A 39 6.55 -2.81 -16.63
C GLY A 39 7.29 -1.95 -15.60
N LEU A 40 6.71 -1.79 -14.41
CA LEU A 40 7.26 -0.93 -13.35
C LEU A 40 8.42 -1.63 -12.63
N THR A 41 9.63 -1.39 -13.13
CA THR A 41 10.88 -1.92 -12.55
C THR A 41 11.77 -0.85 -11.95
N GLU A 42 11.49 0.42 -12.25
CA GLU A 42 12.31 1.55 -11.83
C GLU A 42 12.25 1.78 -10.32
N ARG A 43 13.39 2.17 -9.74
CA ARG A 43 13.48 2.53 -8.33
C ARG A 43 13.16 4.00 -8.10
N GLY A 44 12.70 4.32 -6.88
CA GLY A 44 12.51 5.70 -6.45
C GLY A 44 11.33 6.44 -7.10
N GLY A 45 10.32 5.71 -7.58
CA GLY A 45 9.06 6.29 -8.06
C GLY A 45 8.14 6.80 -6.94
N PHE A 46 6.92 7.17 -7.32
CA PHE A 46 5.92 7.71 -6.40
C PHE A 46 4.56 7.02 -6.59
N PHE A 47 3.92 6.61 -5.48
CA PHE A 47 2.57 6.04 -5.48
C PHE A 47 1.56 6.93 -4.74
N VAL A 48 0.28 6.73 -5.05
CA VAL A 48 -0.84 7.26 -4.27
C VAL A 48 -1.80 6.11 -3.98
N GLU A 49 -2.13 5.90 -2.72
CA GLU A 49 -3.10 4.89 -2.28
C GLU A 49 -4.26 5.55 -1.52
N MET A 50 -5.49 5.19 -1.87
CA MET A 50 -6.70 5.67 -1.22
C MET A 50 -7.34 4.51 -0.45
N GLY A 51 -7.79 4.77 0.78
CA GLY A 51 -8.27 3.73 1.67
C GLY A 51 -7.13 2.82 2.14
N ALA A 52 -6.00 3.44 2.52
CA ALA A 52 -4.77 2.72 2.84
C ALA A 52 -4.83 1.91 4.13
N ARG A 53 -5.91 2.02 4.92
CA ARG A 53 -6.13 1.26 6.16
C ARG A 53 -4.93 1.41 7.11
N ASP A 54 -4.38 0.31 7.62
CA ASP A 54 -3.20 0.29 8.49
C ASP A 54 -1.88 0.39 7.72
N GLY A 55 -1.94 0.42 6.38
CA GLY A 55 -0.78 0.55 5.49
C GLY A 55 -0.02 -0.75 5.26
N VAL A 56 -0.55 -1.88 5.69
CA VAL A 56 0.20 -3.13 5.75
C VAL A 56 -0.57 -4.27 5.13
N ASP A 57 -1.66 -4.71 5.77
CA ASP A 57 -2.50 -5.78 5.26
C ASP A 57 -3.34 -5.25 4.09
N ASP A 58 -3.45 -6.07 3.03
CA ASP A 58 -4.17 -5.73 1.80
C ASP A 58 -3.63 -4.48 1.05
N SER A 59 -2.43 -3.99 1.37
CA SER A 59 -1.87 -2.79 0.73
C SER A 59 -1.47 -3.06 -0.73
N ASN A 60 -1.92 -2.18 -1.62
CA ASN A 60 -1.55 -2.22 -3.03
C ASN A 60 -0.20 -1.55 -3.32
N THR A 61 0.30 -0.74 -2.39
CA THR A 61 1.54 0.04 -2.62
C THR A 61 2.74 -0.41 -1.80
N LYS A 62 2.54 -1.31 -0.82
CA LYS A 62 3.62 -1.81 0.04
C LYS A 62 4.74 -2.50 -0.72
N PHE A 63 4.41 -3.29 -1.75
CA PHE A 63 5.37 -3.87 -2.67
C PHE A 63 6.30 -2.81 -3.30
N PHE A 64 5.74 -1.71 -3.85
CA PHE A 64 6.52 -0.68 -4.54
C PHE A 64 7.46 0.05 -3.57
N GLU A 65 7.05 0.25 -2.32
CA GLU A 65 7.89 0.87 -1.29
C GLU A 65 9.04 -0.04 -0.83
N GLU A 66 8.79 -1.34 -0.66
CA GLU A 66 9.78 -2.29 -0.17
C GLU A 66 10.74 -2.77 -1.27
N ALA A 67 10.19 -3.20 -2.41
CA ALA A 67 10.99 -3.79 -3.47
C ALA A 67 11.69 -2.72 -4.32
N LEU A 68 10.97 -1.64 -4.65
CA LEU A 68 11.44 -0.59 -5.57
C LEU A 68 11.89 0.69 -4.85
N GLY A 69 11.70 0.79 -3.54
CA GLY A 69 12.09 1.98 -2.78
C GLY A 69 11.29 3.23 -3.15
N TRP A 70 10.07 3.06 -3.66
CA TRP A 70 9.19 4.18 -3.96
C TRP A 70 8.77 4.90 -2.68
N ARG A 71 8.41 6.17 -2.80
CA ARG A 71 7.70 6.91 -1.76
C ARG A 71 6.26 7.13 -2.19
N GLY A 72 5.41 7.68 -1.34
CA GLY A 72 4.05 7.94 -1.78
C GLY A 72 3.18 8.68 -0.78
N LEU A 73 1.94 8.88 -1.20
CA LEU A 73 0.86 9.45 -0.40
C LEU A 73 -0.16 8.36 -0.07
N LEU A 74 -0.44 8.19 1.22
CA LEU A 74 -1.44 7.26 1.74
C LEU A 74 -2.60 8.08 2.31
N VAL A 75 -3.79 7.86 1.76
CA VAL A 75 -5.02 8.56 2.17
C VAL A 75 -5.90 7.56 2.91
N GLU A 76 -6.27 7.88 4.14
CA GLU A 76 -7.16 7.06 4.96
C GLU A 76 -8.13 7.94 5.74
N ALA A 77 -9.39 7.55 5.78
CA ALA A 77 -10.47 8.32 6.37
C ALA A 77 -10.64 8.09 7.88
N ARG A 78 -10.39 6.85 8.34
CA ARG A 78 -10.62 6.48 9.73
C ARG A 78 -9.44 6.90 10.61
N PRO A 79 -9.66 7.70 11.67
CA PRO A 79 -8.59 8.22 12.52
C PRO A 79 -7.66 7.12 13.07
N ALA A 80 -8.24 6.04 13.62
CA ALA A 80 -7.47 4.92 14.18
C ALA A 80 -6.55 4.26 13.15
N PHE A 81 -6.99 4.17 11.89
CA PHE A 81 -6.17 3.62 10.82
C PHE A 81 -5.14 4.62 10.32
N ALA A 82 -5.46 5.91 10.23
CA ALA A 82 -4.47 6.94 9.87
C ALA A 82 -3.31 7.04 10.87
N GLU A 83 -3.57 6.80 12.16
CA GLU A 83 -2.54 6.68 13.19
C GLU A 83 -1.64 5.46 12.96
N LEU A 84 -2.24 4.27 12.80
CA LEU A 84 -1.50 3.03 12.49
C LEU A 84 -0.70 3.14 11.20
N LEU A 85 -1.28 3.75 10.18
CA LEU A 85 -0.67 4.00 8.88
C LEU A 85 0.60 4.85 9.01
N SER A 86 0.57 5.90 9.84
CA SER A 86 1.72 6.76 10.10
C SER A 86 2.86 6.01 10.82
N LEU A 87 2.51 5.08 11.71
CA LEU A 87 3.47 4.23 12.43
C LEU A 87 4.07 3.15 11.51
N ASN A 88 3.23 2.49 10.71
CA ASN A 88 3.60 1.36 9.88
C ASN A 88 4.33 1.77 8.59
N ARG A 89 4.11 3.01 8.12
CA ARG A 89 4.60 3.51 6.84
C ARG A 89 5.30 4.88 6.98
N PRO A 90 6.33 5.01 7.85
CA PRO A 90 6.93 6.30 8.21
C PRO A 90 7.66 7.00 7.06
N ARG A 91 7.89 6.32 5.92
CA ARG A 91 8.52 6.89 4.73
C ARG A 91 7.51 7.51 3.74
N ALA A 92 6.23 7.20 3.91
CA ALA A 92 5.14 7.73 3.11
C ALA A 92 4.52 8.97 3.77
N HIS A 93 3.94 9.84 2.96
CA HIS A 93 3.11 10.93 3.45
C HIS A 93 1.73 10.37 3.79
N VAL A 94 1.23 10.68 4.98
CA VAL A 94 -0.12 10.27 5.40
C VAL A 94 -1.05 11.48 5.37
N LEU A 95 -2.19 11.32 4.70
CA LEU A 95 -3.28 12.27 4.68
C LEU A 95 -4.51 11.63 5.33
N HIS A 96 -4.88 12.13 6.50
CA HIS A 96 -6.15 11.77 7.12
C HIS A 96 -7.30 12.46 6.38
N GLY A 97 -8.03 11.71 5.57
CA GLY A 97 -9.10 12.23 4.74
C GLY A 97 -9.67 11.20 3.79
N ALA A 98 -10.61 11.63 2.96
CA ALA A 98 -11.19 10.82 1.90
C ALA A 98 -11.20 11.60 0.59
N ILE A 99 -11.19 10.87 -0.51
CA ILE A 99 -11.41 11.45 -1.84
C ILE A 99 -12.91 11.49 -2.08
N ALA A 100 -13.46 12.70 -2.19
CA ALA A 100 -14.88 12.95 -2.37
C ALA A 100 -15.13 14.07 -3.38
N ARG A 101 -16.34 14.10 -3.96
CA ARG A 101 -16.79 15.17 -4.87
C ARG A 101 -16.92 16.53 -4.16
N HIS A 102 -17.19 16.52 -2.85
CA HIS A 102 -17.43 17.71 -2.04
C HIS A 102 -16.62 17.65 -0.74
N ALA A 103 -16.25 18.81 -0.21
CA ALA A 103 -15.35 18.92 0.95
C ALA A 103 -16.00 18.50 2.29
N ASN A 104 -17.33 18.56 2.41
CA ASN A 104 -18.04 18.19 3.63
C ASN A 104 -18.56 16.76 3.53
N CYS A 105 -17.90 15.84 4.23
CA CYS A 105 -18.31 14.44 4.38
C CYS A 105 -18.23 14.06 5.86
N THR A 106 -19.24 13.35 6.35
CA THR A 106 -19.25 12.79 7.70
C THR A 106 -18.79 11.35 7.62
N PHE A 107 -17.82 10.97 8.45
CA PHE A 107 -17.42 9.57 8.60
C PHE A 107 -18.30 8.91 9.65
N HIS A 108 -18.88 7.77 9.32
CA HIS A 108 -19.60 6.93 10.25
C HIS A 108 -18.70 5.73 10.57
N ASP A 109 -18.27 5.63 11.83
CA ASP A 109 -17.60 4.44 12.31
C ASP A 109 -18.63 3.30 12.37
N VAL A 110 -18.30 2.19 11.72
CA VAL A 110 -19.04 0.91 11.74
C VAL A 110 -18.17 -0.18 12.34
#